data_AF-D3S5U3-F1
#
_entry.id   AF-D3S5U3-F1
#
_cell.length_a   1.000
_cell.length_b   1.000
_cell.length_c   1.000
_cell.angle_alpha   90.00
_cell.angle_beta   90.00
_cell.angle_gamma   90.00
#
_symmetry.space_group_name_H-M   'P 1'
#
loop_
_entity.id
_entity.type
_entity.pdbx_description
1 polymer ?
#
loop_
_entity_poly.entity_id
_entity_poly.type
_entity_poly.pdbx_seq_one_letter_code
_entity_poly.pdbx_strand_id
1 'polypeptide(L)'
;MECISKREKIKELIKNGKINDVLQLVEEDTSLLEEIYSYLESDDIQLKIACLTILGNLYLRGKVQITLLIKCLENVLLEDDTDTILNALLILKEIPEVYQEDVLKRIILKYIGKYVKDCEYDEKDKNTLPNIKRDKIMIIFEILKAIKDKELKKTKIMYAANLDWKTFRNYIGYLLDNEFIKKTDGTYTLTPKGELLLEKIEEVFRLIYPDK
;
A
#
# COMPACT_ATOMS: atom_id res chain seq x y z
N MET A 1 -38.11 -32.32 5.51
CA MET A 1 -37.56 -31.00 5.90
C MET A 1 -36.20 -31.26 6.49
N GLU A 2 -35.19 -31.36 5.62
CA GLU A 2 -33.81 -31.58 6.06
C GLU A 2 -33.29 -30.28 6.68
N CYS A 3 -32.89 -30.37 7.93
CA CYS A 3 -32.24 -29.29 8.65
C CYS A 3 -30.81 -29.21 8.08
N ILE A 4 -30.64 -28.50 6.96
CA ILE A 4 -29.32 -28.20 6.40
C ILE A 4 -28.52 -27.56 7.54
N SER A 5 -27.41 -28.19 7.91
CA SER A 5 -26.54 -27.69 8.98
C SER A 5 -26.18 -26.23 8.67
N LYS A 6 -26.14 -25.35 9.67
CA LYS A 6 -25.76 -23.94 9.45
C LYS A 6 -24.45 -23.80 8.65
N ARG A 7 -23.54 -24.79 8.78
CA ARG A 7 -22.28 -24.93 8.02
C ARG A 7 -22.49 -25.25 6.54
N GLU A 8 -23.44 -26.10 6.20
CA GLU A 8 -23.77 -26.36 4.79
C GLU A 8 -24.47 -25.16 4.16
N LYS A 9 -25.36 -24.51 4.92
CA LYS A 9 -26.05 -23.30 4.48
C LYS A 9 -25.08 -22.15 4.19
N ILE A 10 -24.08 -21.91 5.04
CA ILE A 10 -23.11 -20.83 4.80
C ILE A 10 -22.29 -21.11 3.53
N LYS A 11 -21.87 -22.36 3.32
CA LYS A 11 -21.14 -22.76 2.10
C LYS A 11 -21.95 -22.53 0.83
N GLU A 12 -23.23 -22.89 0.82
CA GLU A 12 -24.13 -22.63 -0.31
C GLU A 12 -24.31 -21.14 -0.57
N LEU A 13 -24.48 -20.33 0.48
CA LEU A 13 -24.64 -18.88 0.33
C LEU A 13 -23.37 -18.24 -0.25
N ILE A 14 -22.18 -18.67 0.20
CA ILE A 14 -20.90 -18.20 -0.32
C ILE A 14 -20.78 -18.56 -1.81
N LYS A 15 -21.03 -19.82 -2.18
CA LYS A 15 -20.96 -20.28 -3.58
C LYS A 15 -21.94 -19.56 -4.50
N ASN A 16 -23.09 -19.14 -3.98
CA ASN A 16 -24.10 -18.40 -4.73
C ASN A 16 -23.86 -16.87 -4.72
N GLY A 17 -22.73 -16.39 -4.18
CA GLY A 17 -22.38 -14.97 -4.14
C GLY A 17 -23.26 -14.12 -3.21
N LYS A 18 -24.01 -14.75 -2.29
CA LYS A 18 -24.92 -14.07 -1.36
C LYS A 18 -24.17 -13.51 -0.15
N ILE A 19 -23.19 -12.65 -0.41
CA ILE A 19 -22.24 -12.12 0.59
C ILE A 19 -22.95 -11.44 1.77
N ASN A 20 -23.96 -10.60 1.51
CA ASN A 20 -24.69 -9.90 2.57
C ASN A 20 -25.43 -10.85 3.53
N ASP A 21 -26.02 -11.92 2.99
CA ASP A 21 -26.72 -12.93 3.79
C ASP A 21 -25.72 -13.69 4.68
N VAL A 22 -24.51 -13.94 4.16
CA VAL A 22 -23.42 -14.55 4.95
C VAL A 22 -22.95 -13.61 6.06
N LEU A 23 -22.77 -12.32 5.76
CA LEU A 23 -22.36 -11.33 6.76
C LEU A 23 -23.37 -11.25 7.91
N GLN A 24 -24.67 -11.22 7.60
CA GLN A 24 -25.71 -11.21 8.62
C GLN A 24 -25.67 -12.47 9.49
N LEU A 25 -25.51 -13.65 8.88
CA LEU A 25 -25.42 -14.91 9.62
C LEU A 25 -24.19 -14.97 10.54
N VAL A 26 -23.05 -14.46 10.11
CA VAL A 26 -21.82 -14.44 10.91
C VAL A 26 -21.91 -13.41 12.04
N GLU A 27 -22.64 -12.30 11.83
CA GLU A 27 -22.93 -11.34 12.89
C GLU A 27 -23.84 -11.92 13.99
N GLU A 28 -24.77 -12.80 13.61
CA GLU A 28 -25.65 -13.53 14.53
C GLU A 28 -24.93 -14.70 15.23
N ASP A 29 -23.95 -15.34 14.57
CA ASP A 29 -23.24 -16.52 15.06
C ASP A 29 -21.76 -16.50 14.64
N THR A 30 -20.91 -15.93 15.49
CA THR A 30 -19.48 -15.75 15.22
C THR A 30 -18.71 -17.07 15.09
N SER A 31 -19.27 -18.20 15.55
CA SER A 31 -18.63 -19.51 15.39
C SER A 31 -18.48 -19.92 13.93
N LEU A 32 -19.29 -19.33 13.04
CA LEU A 32 -19.25 -19.55 11.59
C LEU A 32 -18.01 -18.94 10.93
N LEU A 33 -17.24 -18.08 11.63
CA LEU A 33 -15.94 -17.60 11.15
C LEU A 33 -14.94 -18.74 10.91
N GLU A 34 -14.97 -19.79 11.75
CA GLU A 34 -14.07 -20.94 11.60
C GLU A 34 -14.30 -21.66 10.27
N GLU A 35 -15.55 -21.72 9.83
CA GLU A 35 -15.90 -22.30 8.51
C GLU A 35 -15.33 -21.46 7.38
N ILE A 36 -15.46 -20.13 7.46
CA ILE A 36 -14.92 -19.20 6.45
C ILE A 36 -13.40 -19.33 6.36
N TYR A 37 -12.70 -19.44 7.49
CA TYR A 37 -11.26 -19.69 7.50
C TYR A 37 -10.91 -21.04 6.88
N SER A 38 -11.66 -22.10 7.19
CA SER A 38 -11.41 -23.43 6.63
C SER A 38 -11.54 -23.47 5.09
N TYR A 39 -12.41 -22.64 4.51
CA TYR A 39 -12.64 -22.58 3.07
C TYR A 39 -11.55 -21.83 2.30
N LEU A 40 -10.72 -21.03 2.98
CA LEU A 40 -9.52 -20.44 2.37
C LEU A 40 -8.50 -21.51 1.95
N GLU A 41 -8.48 -22.65 2.63
CA GLU A 41 -7.59 -23.78 2.32
C GLU A 41 -8.18 -24.71 1.25
N SER A 42 -9.36 -24.41 0.68
CA SER A 42 -10.01 -25.27 -0.31
C SER A 42 -9.46 -25.04 -1.72
N ASP A 43 -9.37 -26.05 -2.57
CA ASP A 43 -8.89 -25.87 -3.97
C ASP A 43 -9.84 -25.04 -4.87
N ASP A 44 -11.00 -24.63 -4.37
CA ASP A 44 -12.01 -23.86 -5.11
C ASP A 44 -11.67 -22.36 -5.05
N ILE A 45 -11.01 -21.86 -6.09
CA ILE A 45 -10.58 -20.46 -6.25
C ILE A 45 -11.74 -19.46 -6.00
N GLN A 46 -12.92 -19.73 -6.56
CA GLN A 46 -14.08 -18.84 -6.42
C GLN A 46 -14.59 -18.82 -4.98
N LEU A 47 -14.56 -19.97 -4.31
CA LEU A 47 -14.87 -20.07 -2.89
C LEU A 47 -13.87 -19.29 -2.03
N LYS A 48 -12.57 -19.38 -2.32
CA LYS A 48 -11.53 -18.58 -1.62
C LYS A 48 -11.76 -17.08 -1.78
N ILE A 49 -11.94 -16.62 -3.01
CA ILE A 49 -12.17 -15.20 -3.33
C ILE A 49 -13.39 -14.66 -2.58
N ALA A 50 -14.48 -15.42 -2.57
CA ALA A 50 -15.69 -15.04 -1.85
C ALA A 50 -15.44 -14.98 -0.32
N CYS A 51 -14.72 -15.95 0.25
CA CYS A 51 -14.35 -15.96 1.66
C CYS A 51 -13.46 -14.78 2.04
N LEU A 52 -12.47 -14.43 1.22
CA LEU A 52 -11.62 -13.25 1.42
C LEU A 52 -12.44 -11.97 1.42
N THR A 53 -13.37 -11.83 0.46
CA THR A 53 -14.28 -10.67 0.37
C THR A 53 -15.12 -10.54 1.64
N ILE A 54 -15.64 -11.65 2.16
CA ILE A 54 -16.42 -11.68 3.40
C ILE A 54 -15.55 -11.26 4.59
N LEU A 55 -14.32 -11.78 4.71
CA LEU A 55 -13.40 -11.44 5.80
C LEU A 55 -13.00 -9.96 5.79
N GLY A 56 -12.73 -9.39 4.61
CA GLY A 56 -12.47 -7.96 4.46
C GLY A 56 -13.66 -7.11 4.94
N ASN A 57 -14.88 -7.49 4.56
CA ASN A 57 -16.10 -6.80 5.02
C ASN A 57 -16.31 -6.93 6.55
N LEU A 58 -16.09 -8.11 7.11
CA LEU A 58 -16.21 -8.33 8.56
C LEU A 58 -15.16 -7.54 9.34
N TYR A 59 -13.96 -7.38 8.80
CA TYR A 59 -12.94 -6.51 9.36
C TYR A 59 -13.38 -5.04 9.38
N LEU A 60 -13.89 -4.51 8.27
CA LEU A 60 -14.39 -3.12 8.20
C LEU A 60 -15.54 -2.87 9.18
N ARG A 61 -16.27 -3.92 9.58
CA ARG A 61 -17.32 -3.88 10.61
C ARG A 61 -16.81 -4.14 12.04
N GLY A 62 -15.50 -4.27 12.23
CA GLY A 62 -14.85 -4.52 13.53
C GLY A 62 -15.07 -5.93 14.11
N LYS A 63 -15.43 -6.91 13.27
CA LYS A 63 -15.71 -8.30 13.68
C LYS A 63 -14.52 -9.24 13.54
N VAL A 64 -13.51 -8.85 12.77
CA VAL A 64 -12.27 -9.59 12.57
C VAL A 64 -11.11 -8.68 12.98
N GLN A 65 -10.10 -9.22 13.66
CA GLN A 65 -8.89 -8.48 14.00
C GLN A 65 -7.97 -8.36 12.78
N ILE A 66 -7.31 -7.22 12.62
CA ILE A 66 -6.41 -6.96 11.49
C ILE A 66 -5.28 -7.99 11.38
N THR A 67 -4.72 -8.43 12.51
CA THR A 67 -3.63 -9.42 12.57
C THR A 67 -4.05 -10.77 11.96
N LEU A 68 -5.29 -11.19 12.22
CA LEU A 68 -5.85 -12.42 11.70
C LEU A 68 -6.15 -12.29 10.20
N LEU A 69 -6.69 -11.14 9.77
CA LEU A 69 -6.95 -10.85 8.37
C LEU A 69 -5.65 -10.79 7.54
N ILE A 70 -4.61 -10.13 8.05
CA ILE A 70 -3.29 -10.06 7.39
C ILE A 70 -2.72 -11.46 7.19
N LYS A 71 -2.75 -12.32 8.23
CA LYS A 71 -2.23 -13.69 8.12
C LYS A 71 -2.95 -14.51 7.04
N CYS A 72 -4.26 -14.36 6.93
CA CYS A 72 -5.03 -15.01 5.85
C CYS A 72 -4.64 -14.49 4.46
N LEU A 73 -4.43 -13.17 4.34
CA LEU A 73 -4.04 -12.56 3.08
C LEU A 73 -2.60 -12.93 2.69
N GLU A 74 -1.68 -13.03 3.64
CA GLU A 74 -0.30 -13.49 3.41
C GLU A 74 -0.26 -14.89 2.82
N ASN A 75 -1.02 -15.84 3.39
CA ASN A 75 -1.10 -17.21 2.87
C ASN A 75 -1.58 -17.24 1.42
N VAL A 76 -2.61 -16.46 1.11
CA VAL A 76 -3.17 -16.37 -0.24
C VAL A 76 -2.22 -15.70 -1.23
N LEU A 77 -1.47 -14.69 -0.80
CA LEU A 77 -0.49 -14.00 -1.64
C LEU A 77 0.71 -14.88 -2.03
N LEU A 78 0.89 -16.01 -1.35
CA LEU A 78 1.91 -17.02 -1.66
C LEU A 78 1.40 -18.10 -2.63
N GLU A 79 0.12 -18.09 -3.00
CA GLU A 79 -0.43 -19.02 -3.97
C GLU A 79 -0.03 -18.65 -5.41
N ASP A 80 -0.04 -19.62 -6.32
CA ASP A 80 0.26 -19.39 -7.74
C ASP A 80 -0.95 -18.83 -8.52
N ASP A 81 -2.16 -18.91 -7.94
CA ASP A 81 -3.38 -18.48 -8.60
C ASP A 81 -3.54 -16.95 -8.63
N THR A 82 -3.61 -16.42 -9.84
CA THR A 82 -3.63 -14.98 -10.08
C THR A 82 -4.89 -14.31 -9.59
N ASP A 83 -6.05 -14.92 -9.80
CA ASP A 83 -7.33 -14.32 -9.46
C ASP A 83 -7.46 -14.21 -7.93
N THR A 84 -6.99 -15.22 -7.21
CA THR A 84 -6.95 -15.23 -5.74
C THR A 84 -5.99 -14.16 -5.21
N ILE A 85 -4.79 -14.03 -5.77
CA ILE A 85 -3.83 -12.97 -5.42
C ILE A 85 -4.43 -11.58 -5.69
N LEU A 86 -5.03 -11.34 -6.86
CA LEU A 86 -5.59 -10.04 -7.20
C LEU A 86 -6.69 -9.61 -6.22
N ASN A 87 -7.57 -10.54 -5.85
CA ASN A 87 -8.62 -10.28 -4.88
C ASN A 87 -8.07 -10.00 -3.47
N ALA A 88 -7.03 -10.75 -3.03
CA ALA A 88 -6.35 -10.44 -1.78
C ALA A 88 -5.75 -9.03 -1.77
N LEU A 89 -5.13 -8.61 -2.89
CA LEU A 89 -4.58 -7.26 -3.04
C LEU A 89 -5.66 -6.18 -3.05
N LEU A 90 -6.83 -6.43 -3.65
CA LEU A 90 -7.97 -5.52 -3.62
C LEU A 90 -8.50 -5.34 -2.19
N ILE A 91 -8.57 -6.41 -1.40
CA ILE A 91 -9.00 -6.33 0.00
C ILE A 91 -7.99 -5.54 0.83
N LEU A 92 -6.70 -5.78 0.65
CA LEU A 92 -5.64 -5.00 1.31
C LEU A 92 -5.75 -3.49 1.01
N LYS A 93 -6.19 -3.13 -0.20
CA LYS A 93 -6.40 -1.73 -0.58
C LYS A 93 -7.57 -1.08 0.16
N GLU A 94 -8.61 -1.83 0.47
CA GLU A 94 -9.81 -1.31 1.16
C GLU A 94 -9.60 -1.16 2.67
N ILE A 95 -8.55 -1.77 3.24
CA ILE A 95 -8.20 -1.66 4.66
C ILE A 95 -7.42 -0.35 4.90
N PRO A 96 -7.99 0.64 5.61
CA PRO A 96 -7.35 1.94 5.80
C PRO A 96 -5.98 1.86 6.48
N GLU A 97 -5.83 1.00 7.49
CA GLU A 97 -4.61 0.80 8.27
C GLU A 97 -3.48 0.22 7.42
N VAL A 98 -3.81 -0.65 6.46
CA VAL A 98 -2.87 -1.30 5.55
C VAL A 98 -2.57 -0.42 4.34
N TYR A 99 -3.57 0.30 3.84
CA TYR A 99 -3.41 1.26 2.75
C TYR A 99 -2.62 2.50 3.15
N GLN A 100 -2.62 2.85 4.45
CA GLN A 100 -1.77 3.91 5.01
C GLN A 100 -0.28 3.52 5.05
N GLU A 101 0.08 2.25 4.96
CA GLU A 101 1.47 1.84 4.79
C GLU A 101 1.88 1.90 3.30
N ASP A 102 2.69 2.90 2.97
CA ASP A 102 3.18 3.21 1.62
C ASP A 102 3.86 2.02 0.88
N VAL A 103 4.25 0.95 1.58
CA VAL A 103 4.92 -0.23 1.01
C VAL A 103 3.92 -1.22 0.40
N LEU A 104 2.81 -1.50 1.08
CA LEU A 104 1.82 -2.46 0.59
C LEU A 104 1.09 -1.89 -0.63
N LYS A 105 0.80 -0.59 -0.62
CA LYS A 105 0.35 0.14 -1.81
C LYS A 105 1.30 -0.02 -3.00
N ARG A 106 2.62 0.02 -2.78
CA ARG A 106 3.64 -0.19 -3.84
C ARG A 106 3.65 -1.63 -4.37
N ILE A 107 3.50 -2.63 -3.50
CA ILE A 107 3.45 -4.05 -3.90
C ILE A 107 2.17 -4.34 -4.68
N ILE A 108 1.02 -3.87 -4.19
CA ILE A 108 -0.29 -3.96 -4.85
C ILE A 108 -0.26 -3.33 -6.25
N LEU A 109 0.25 -2.10 -6.36
CA LEU A 109 0.35 -1.40 -7.66
C LEU A 109 1.34 -2.07 -8.63
N LYS A 110 2.44 -2.64 -8.13
CA LYS A 110 3.42 -3.38 -8.95
C LYS A 110 2.83 -4.69 -9.49
N TYR A 111 2.03 -5.40 -8.69
CA TYR A 111 1.35 -6.62 -9.13
C TYR A 111 0.22 -6.32 -10.11
N ILE A 112 -0.62 -5.32 -9.82
CA ILE A 112 -1.69 -4.89 -10.74
C ILE A 112 -1.09 -4.39 -12.07
N GLY A 113 -0.02 -3.58 -12.03
CA GLY A 113 0.67 -3.08 -13.22
C GLY A 113 1.35 -4.17 -14.07
N LYS A 114 1.68 -5.32 -13.50
CA LYS A 114 2.18 -6.50 -14.24
C LYS A 114 1.08 -7.15 -15.10
N TYR A 115 -0.19 -7.02 -14.71
CA TYR A 115 -1.37 -7.59 -15.38
C TYR A 115 -2.03 -6.66 -16.41
N VAL A 116 -1.79 -5.35 -16.36
CA VAL A 116 -2.32 -4.36 -17.33
C VAL A 116 -1.57 -4.39 -18.68
N LYS A 117 -0.70 -5.38 -18.91
CA LYS A 117 0.10 -5.51 -20.15
C LYS A 117 -0.72 -5.75 -21.43
N ASP A 118 -2.03 -5.96 -21.35
CA ASP A 118 -2.92 -6.05 -22.52
C ASP A 118 -3.51 -4.69 -22.95
N CYS A 119 -3.15 -3.58 -22.30
CA CYS A 119 -3.40 -2.23 -22.79
C CYS A 119 -2.05 -1.63 -23.22
N GLU A 120 -1.91 -1.28 -24.50
CA GLU A 120 -0.67 -0.82 -25.15
C GLU A 120 0.14 0.14 -24.27
N TYR A 121 1.31 -0.34 -23.84
CA TYR A 121 2.25 0.40 -23.01
C TYR A 121 3.27 1.10 -23.91
N ASP A 122 3.17 2.42 -24.06
CA ASP A 122 4.14 3.22 -24.81
C ASP A 122 5.47 3.27 -24.04
N GLU A 123 6.51 2.63 -24.58
CA GLU A 123 7.85 2.47 -23.99
C GLU A 123 8.58 3.81 -23.69
N LYS A 124 8.02 4.95 -24.10
CA LYS A 124 8.61 6.27 -23.85
C LYS A 124 8.31 6.85 -22.47
N ASP A 125 7.42 6.26 -21.69
CA ASP A 125 7.05 6.78 -20.36
C ASP A 125 7.76 6.04 -19.21
N LYS A 126 9.06 6.30 -19.04
CA LYS A 126 9.88 5.71 -17.96
C LYS A 126 9.61 6.29 -16.56
N ASN A 127 8.63 7.19 -16.39
CA ASN A 127 8.55 8.03 -15.19
C ASN A 127 7.15 8.24 -14.60
N THR A 128 6.24 7.28 -14.75
CA THR A 128 4.90 7.42 -14.13
C THR A 128 4.66 6.32 -13.10
N LEU A 129 5.28 6.48 -11.91
CA LEU A 129 4.58 6.08 -10.69
C LEU A 129 3.27 6.89 -10.67
N PRO A 130 2.10 6.27 -10.39
CA PRO A 130 0.83 6.98 -10.38
C PRO A 130 0.93 8.18 -9.43
N ASN A 131 0.23 9.27 -9.78
CA ASN A 131 0.24 10.57 -9.09
C ASN A 131 -0.23 10.45 -7.63
N ILE A 132 0.65 9.94 -6.77
CA ILE A 132 0.52 9.83 -5.32
C ILE A 132 0.99 11.17 -4.75
N LYS A 133 0.14 11.82 -3.95
CA LYS A 133 0.47 13.10 -3.31
C LYS A 133 1.66 12.88 -2.36
N ARG A 134 2.86 13.30 -2.77
CA ARG A 134 4.09 13.16 -1.97
C ARG A 134 3.94 13.84 -0.62
N ASP A 135 4.24 13.11 0.46
CA ASP A 135 4.25 13.69 1.79
C ASP A 135 5.42 14.68 1.95
N LYS A 136 5.24 15.69 2.82
CA LYS A 136 6.16 16.81 2.99
C LYS A 136 7.55 16.34 3.41
N ILE A 137 7.63 15.32 4.26
CA ILE A 137 8.90 14.73 4.72
C ILE A 137 9.63 14.05 3.56
N MET A 138 8.90 13.34 2.68
CA MET A 138 9.48 12.71 1.48
C MET A 138 10.02 13.76 0.50
N ILE A 139 9.33 14.88 0.33
CA ILE A 139 9.81 15.99 -0.50
C ILE A 139 11.11 16.57 0.05
N ILE A 140 11.15 16.82 1.36
CA ILE A 140 12.36 17.31 2.03
C ILE A 140 13.50 16.30 1.89
N PHE A 141 13.25 15.02 2.14
CA PHE A 141 14.22 13.94 2.00
C PHE A 141 14.82 13.89 0.60
N GLU A 142 13.99 13.88 -0.45
CA GLU A 142 14.46 13.81 -1.84
C GLU A 142 15.28 15.04 -2.24
N ILE A 143 14.92 16.24 -1.77
CA ILE A 143 15.71 17.45 -1.98
C ILE A 143 17.09 17.30 -1.31
N LEU A 144 17.12 16.99 -0.01
CA LEU A 144 18.36 16.89 0.76
C LEU A 144 19.26 15.78 0.21
N LYS A 145 18.69 14.62 -0.12
CA LYS A 145 19.40 13.50 -0.74
C LYS A 145 19.96 13.85 -2.12
N ALA A 146 19.23 14.63 -2.93
CA ALA A 146 19.71 15.03 -4.26
C ALA A 146 20.98 15.89 -4.19
N ILE A 147 21.09 16.74 -3.17
CA ILE A 147 22.24 17.64 -2.96
C ILE A 147 23.27 17.06 -1.98
N LYS A 148 23.09 15.83 -1.50
CA LYS A 148 24.09 15.13 -0.69
C LYS A 148 25.37 14.97 -1.51
N ASP A 149 26.49 15.40 -0.94
CA ASP A 149 27.83 15.36 -1.55
C ASP A 149 27.96 16.12 -2.89
N LYS A 150 27.01 17.00 -3.24
CA LYS A 150 26.97 17.69 -4.55
C LYS A 150 26.44 19.11 -4.45
N GLU A 151 26.95 19.99 -5.31
CA GLU A 151 26.36 21.31 -5.52
C GLU A 151 25.43 21.29 -6.74
N LEU A 152 24.12 21.51 -6.54
CA LEU A 152 23.15 21.44 -7.64
C LEU A 152 22.51 22.79 -7.92
N LYS A 153 22.35 23.12 -9.21
CA LYS A 153 21.52 24.24 -9.66
C LYS A 153 20.03 23.93 -9.45
N LYS A 154 19.22 24.98 -9.30
CA LYS A 154 17.75 24.93 -9.18
C LYS A 154 17.10 23.85 -10.07
N THR A 155 17.38 23.88 -11.37
CA THR A 155 16.74 22.98 -12.34
C THR A 155 17.10 21.51 -12.08
N LYS A 156 18.34 21.22 -11.67
CA LYS A 156 18.76 19.86 -11.33
C LYS A 156 18.05 19.33 -10.09
N ILE A 157 17.84 20.17 -9.08
CA ILE A 157 17.07 19.80 -7.87
C ILE A 157 15.61 19.56 -8.22
N MET A 158 15.00 20.45 -9.02
CA MET A 158 13.61 20.29 -9.48
C MET A 158 13.41 18.97 -10.22
N TYR A 159 14.33 18.60 -11.12
CA TYR A 159 14.25 17.31 -11.81
C TYR A 159 14.52 16.12 -10.88
N ALA A 160 15.54 16.20 -10.02
CA ALA A 160 15.92 15.10 -9.14
C ALA A 160 14.84 14.77 -8.10
N ALA A 161 14.20 15.80 -7.55
CA ALA A 161 13.15 15.66 -6.54
C ALA A 161 11.75 15.84 -7.16
N ASN A 162 11.57 15.73 -8.48
CA ASN A 162 10.29 15.85 -9.19
C ASN A 162 9.38 17.02 -8.69
N LEU A 163 9.90 18.25 -8.69
CA LEU A 163 9.22 19.45 -8.19
C LEU A 163 8.84 20.40 -9.31
N ASP A 164 7.62 20.92 -9.27
CA ASP A 164 7.27 22.15 -9.99
C ASP A 164 7.92 23.39 -9.32
N TRP A 165 7.86 24.53 -9.99
CA TRP A 165 8.50 25.75 -9.48
C TRP A 165 7.88 26.27 -8.18
N LYS A 166 6.56 26.13 -8.00
CA LYS A 166 5.86 26.62 -6.82
C LYS A 166 6.25 25.81 -5.58
N THR A 167 6.27 24.49 -5.73
CA THR A 167 6.66 23.52 -4.72
C THR A 167 8.14 23.68 -4.38
N PHE A 168 9.01 23.77 -5.39
CA PHE A 168 10.43 24.07 -5.18
C PHE A 168 10.61 25.32 -4.33
N ARG A 169 9.97 26.43 -4.70
CA ARG A 169 10.11 27.71 -3.99
C ARG A 169 9.72 27.58 -2.52
N ASN A 170 8.62 26.89 -2.21
CA ASN A 170 8.14 26.72 -0.84
C ASN A 170 9.13 25.89 0.00
N TYR A 171 9.54 24.73 -0.49
CA TYR A 171 10.42 23.84 0.28
C TYR A 171 11.85 24.38 0.37
N ILE A 172 12.39 24.94 -0.71
CA ILE A 172 13.74 25.53 -0.70
C ILE A 172 13.77 26.77 0.18
N GLY A 173 12.72 27.60 0.17
CA GLY A 173 12.59 28.72 1.10
C GLY A 173 12.66 28.23 2.55
N TYR A 174 11.82 27.27 2.92
CA TYR A 174 11.84 26.67 4.26
C TYR A 174 13.22 26.11 4.64
N LEU A 175 13.89 25.39 3.73
CA LEU A 175 15.19 24.79 4.00
C LEU A 175 16.33 25.82 4.13
N LEU A 176 16.25 26.94 3.40
CA LEU A 176 17.18 28.06 3.53
C LEU A 176 16.94 28.82 4.84
N ASP A 177 15.68 29.15 5.13
CA ASP A 177 15.28 29.92 6.32
C ASP A 177 15.65 29.20 7.63
N ASN A 178 15.67 27.87 7.60
CA ASN A 178 16.06 27.03 8.74
C ASN A 178 17.51 26.55 8.68
N GLU A 179 18.31 27.06 7.74
CA GLU A 179 19.74 26.77 7.59
C GLU A 179 20.06 25.29 7.38
N PHE A 180 19.15 24.52 6.80
CA PHE A 180 19.41 23.12 6.40
C PHE A 180 20.20 23.06 5.09
N ILE A 181 20.00 24.04 4.21
CA ILE A 181 20.75 24.18 2.97
C ILE A 181 21.30 25.60 2.86
N LYS A 182 22.35 25.78 2.07
CA LYS A 182 22.88 27.10 1.69
C LYS A 182 22.87 27.25 0.18
N LYS A 183 22.87 28.51 -0.29
CA LYS A 183 22.92 28.86 -1.71
C LYS A 183 24.14 29.71 -2.00
N THR A 184 24.97 29.26 -2.93
CA THR A 184 26.18 29.97 -3.40
C THR A 184 26.15 29.99 -4.92
N ASP A 185 26.33 31.15 -5.57
CA ASP A 185 26.41 31.28 -7.04
C ASP A 185 25.30 30.54 -7.83
N GLY A 186 24.10 30.45 -7.23
CA GLY A 186 22.95 29.79 -7.84
C GLY A 186 22.90 28.25 -7.71
N THR A 187 23.87 27.64 -7.03
CA THR A 187 23.85 26.24 -6.60
C THR A 187 23.41 26.13 -5.13
N TYR A 188 22.95 24.95 -4.74
CA TYR A 188 22.55 24.63 -3.37
C TYR A 188 23.35 23.45 -2.85
N THR A 189 23.72 23.51 -1.57
CA THR A 189 24.48 22.48 -0.85
C THR A 189 23.93 22.29 0.56
N LEU A 190 24.18 21.13 1.15
CA LEU A 190 23.84 20.87 2.56
C LEU A 190 24.72 21.70 3.49
N THR A 191 24.14 22.10 4.61
CA THR A 191 24.88 22.56 5.79
C THR A 191 25.11 21.37 6.73
N PRO A 192 25.99 21.49 7.75
CA PRO A 192 26.10 20.45 8.78
C PRO A 192 24.76 20.12 9.46
N LYS A 193 23.88 21.12 9.63
CA LYS A 193 22.53 20.95 10.18
C LYS A 193 21.61 20.17 9.21
N GLY A 194 21.76 20.40 7.91
CA GLY A 194 21.06 19.67 6.86
C GLY A 194 21.47 18.20 6.76
N GLU A 195 22.77 17.91 6.89
CA GLU A 195 23.29 16.54 6.94
C GLU A 195 22.69 15.77 8.11
N LEU A 196 22.68 16.37 9.32
CA LEU A 196 22.08 15.75 10.49
C LEU A 196 20.58 15.51 10.33
N LEU A 197 19.85 16.44 9.69
CA LEU A 197 18.44 16.25 9.39
C LEU A 197 18.23 15.08 8.42
N LEU A 198 19.05 15.00 7.37
CA LEU A 198 18.98 13.91 6.39
C LEU A 198 19.23 12.56 7.07
N GLU A 199 20.27 12.45 7.91
CA GLU A 199 20.58 11.25 8.68
C GLU A 199 19.41 10.81 9.56
N LYS A 200 18.79 11.73 10.30
CA LYS A 200 17.61 11.43 11.14
C LYS A 200 16.41 10.95 10.32
N ILE A 201 16.18 11.54 9.14
CA ILE A 201 15.11 11.07 8.25
C ILE A 201 15.43 9.68 7.71
N GLU A 202 16.70 9.40 7.37
CA GLU A 202 17.15 8.06 6.95
C GLU A 202 16.97 7.03 8.08
N GLU A 203 17.26 7.38 9.34
CA GLU A 203 17.01 6.52 10.51
C GLU A 203 15.52 6.19 10.66
N VAL A 204 14.66 7.19 10.62
CA VAL A 204 13.20 7.00 10.67
C VAL A 204 12.73 6.12 9.52
N PHE A 205 13.25 6.33 8.31
CA PHE A 205 12.91 5.50 7.16
C PHE A 205 13.41 4.07 7.31
N ARG A 206 14.58 3.82 7.91
CA ARG A 206 15.04 2.46 8.22
C ARG A 206 14.16 1.76 9.26
N LEU A 207 13.60 2.50 10.22
CA LEU A 207 12.69 1.94 11.22
C LEU A 207 11.31 1.61 10.64
N ILE A 208 10.77 2.48 9.79
CA ILE A 208 9.46 2.29 9.15
C ILE A 208 9.56 1.31 7.97
N TYR A 209 10.70 1.29 7.29
CA TYR A 209 11.00 0.43 6.14
C TYR A 209 12.27 -0.38 6.41
N PRO A 210 12.27 -1.31 7.38
CA PRO A 210 13.42 -2.15 7.63
C PRO A 210 13.75 -2.94 6.36
N ASP A 211 15.01 -2.87 5.93
CA ASP A 211 15.52 -3.71 4.85
C ASP A 211 15.23 -5.18 5.21
N LYS A 212 14.63 -5.93 4.27
CA LYS A 212 14.33 -7.37 4.41
C LYS A 212 15.57 -8.19 4.73
#